data_AF-A0A836Q2H4-F1
#
_entry.id   AF-A0A836Q2H4-F1
#
_cell.length_a   1.000
_cell.length_b   1.000
_cell.length_c   1.000
_cell.angle_alpha   90.00
_cell.angle_beta   90.00
_cell.angle_gamma   90.00
#
_symmetry.space_group_name_H-M   'P 1'
#
loop_
_entity.id
_entity.type
_entity.pdbx_description
1 polymer ?
#
loop_
_entity_poly.entity_id
_entity_poly.type
_entity_poly.pdbx_seq_one_letter_code
_entity_poly.pdbx_strand_id
1 'polypeptide(L)'
;MVESCEKYRLELSALLDEQLDKQLKAEVEGHLSGCTDCSQELDTLKSLCQLMSKQFEPDNLEMPDLWAKMKDQVPTVCQVMDEDLSAYLDGELPAPAQEGVNAHLKECPDCLGKFKTLNATNQFISKGLELPADFKVDVWPAVKSRLNEDCALIHTELSPYIDQEVATLRHRAITAHLTDCQGCRDEFNRLSSVGDAIREHYKPDIPEDFDLWPGIKSQLQVVPFTPRANNNQQKSKPGMRRAYWMSAAAAVVMGIIGFGSFWLMSPSTSSIKTVSAEDYLIESALAEPAGSAEAVLYEY
;
A
#
# COMPACT_ATOMS: atom_id res chain seq x y z
N MET A 1 24.18 27.42 -56.82
CA MET A 1 24.15 28.58 -55.90
C MET A 1 23.11 28.45 -54.78
N VAL A 2 22.24 27.43 -54.78
CA VAL A 2 21.25 27.22 -53.69
C VAL A 2 21.84 26.38 -52.55
N GLU A 3 22.67 25.38 -52.86
CA GLU A 3 23.29 24.49 -51.85
C GLU A 3 24.29 25.19 -50.90
N SER A 4 24.90 26.33 -51.28
CA SER A 4 25.82 27.02 -50.37
C SER A 4 25.08 27.82 -49.29
N CYS A 5 23.88 28.33 -49.58
CA CYS A 5 23.15 29.19 -48.64
C CYS A 5 22.54 28.40 -47.49
N GLU A 6 22.09 27.16 -47.71
CA GLU A 6 21.49 26.33 -46.67
C GLU A 6 22.45 26.05 -45.51
N LYS A 7 23.73 25.78 -45.82
CA LYS A 7 24.78 25.62 -44.81
C LYS A 7 24.94 26.87 -43.95
N TYR A 8 24.99 28.06 -44.56
CA TYR A 8 25.21 29.30 -43.82
C TYR A 8 23.98 29.77 -43.05
N ARG A 9 22.76 29.44 -43.50
CA ARG A 9 21.51 29.74 -42.79
C ARG A 9 21.44 29.10 -41.40
N LEU A 10 21.90 27.86 -41.26
CA LEU A 10 21.94 27.16 -39.97
C LEU A 10 22.89 27.85 -38.98
N GLU A 11 23.93 28.49 -39.49
CA GLU A 11 24.95 29.17 -38.67
C GLU A 11 24.60 30.63 -38.32
N LEU A 12 23.53 31.21 -38.90
CA LEU A 12 23.14 32.61 -38.63
C LEU A 12 22.71 32.84 -37.17
N SER A 13 22.05 31.86 -36.54
CA SER A 13 21.69 31.94 -35.11
C SER A 13 22.94 31.84 -34.23
N ALA A 14 23.86 30.91 -34.55
CA ALA A 14 25.12 30.76 -33.83
C ALA A 14 26.02 32.00 -33.97
N LEU A 15 25.92 32.73 -35.08
CA LEU A 15 26.57 34.03 -35.27
C LEU A 15 26.00 35.11 -34.34
N LEU A 16 24.69 35.12 -34.09
CA LEU A 16 24.03 36.07 -33.19
C LEU A 16 24.37 35.80 -31.73
N ASP A 17 24.52 34.54 -31.34
CA ASP A 17 24.84 34.12 -29.97
C ASP A 17 26.36 34.13 -29.66
N GLU A 18 27.20 34.58 -30.61
CA GLU A 18 28.68 34.53 -30.55
C GLU A 18 29.27 33.13 -30.32
N GLN A 19 28.55 32.07 -30.72
CA GLN A 19 28.95 30.67 -30.50
C GLN A 19 29.75 30.07 -31.65
N LEU A 20 30.07 30.85 -32.69
CA LEU A 20 30.87 30.40 -33.83
C LEU A 20 32.38 30.52 -33.59
N ASP A 21 33.12 29.51 -34.03
CA ASP A 21 34.57 29.56 -34.12
C ASP A 21 35.04 30.68 -35.06
N LYS A 22 36.20 31.29 -34.76
CA LYS A 22 36.75 32.46 -35.47
C LYS A 22 36.89 32.25 -36.99
N GLN A 23 37.18 31.02 -37.41
CA GLN A 23 37.36 30.68 -38.82
C GLN A 23 36.01 30.59 -39.57
N LEU A 24 35.01 29.92 -38.97
CA LEU A 24 33.66 29.82 -39.52
C LEU A 24 32.95 31.17 -39.53
N LYS A 25 33.18 32.01 -38.52
CA LYS A 25 32.67 33.38 -38.48
C LYS A 25 33.13 34.21 -39.69
N ALA A 26 34.41 34.16 -40.05
CA ALA A 26 34.94 34.88 -41.21
C ALA A 26 34.38 34.35 -42.54
N GLU A 27 34.13 33.03 -42.65
CA GLU A 27 33.51 32.41 -43.82
C GLU A 27 32.04 32.84 -43.99
N VAL A 28 31.27 32.84 -42.89
CA VAL A 28 29.86 33.28 -42.88
C VAL A 28 29.76 34.78 -43.18
N GLU A 29 30.59 35.63 -42.58
CA GLU A 29 30.63 37.08 -42.85
C GLU A 29 31.03 37.38 -44.31
N GLY A 30 31.98 36.62 -44.86
CA GLY A 30 32.34 36.67 -46.27
C GLY A 30 31.17 36.32 -47.19
N HIS A 31 30.39 35.28 -46.86
CA HIS A 31 29.20 34.90 -47.62
C HIS A 31 28.09 35.95 -47.52
N LEU A 32 27.86 36.51 -46.32
CA LEU A 32 26.86 37.56 -46.08
C LEU A 32 27.13 38.83 -46.90
N SER A 33 28.39 39.15 -47.19
CA SER A 33 28.74 40.29 -48.04
C SER A 33 28.35 40.12 -49.52
N GLY A 34 28.16 38.87 -49.97
CA GLY A 34 27.83 38.52 -51.35
C GLY A 34 26.41 38.00 -51.57
N CYS A 35 25.69 37.62 -50.52
CA CYS A 35 24.34 37.04 -50.61
C CYS A 35 23.29 37.92 -49.92
N THR A 36 22.42 38.52 -50.72
CA THR A 36 21.32 39.39 -50.23
C THR A 36 20.31 38.62 -49.38
N ASP A 37 20.02 37.37 -49.74
CA ASP A 37 18.97 36.58 -49.08
C ASP A 37 19.38 36.21 -47.64
N CYS A 38 20.61 35.74 -47.44
CA CYS A 38 21.12 35.42 -46.10
C CYS A 38 21.30 36.67 -45.23
N SER A 39 21.62 37.83 -45.83
CA SER A 39 21.70 39.10 -45.10
C SER A 39 20.33 39.56 -44.57
N GLN A 40 19.26 39.40 -45.36
CA GLN A 40 17.91 39.73 -44.94
C GLN A 40 17.42 38.80 -43.83
N GLU A 41 17.77 37.51 -43.87
CA GLU A 41 17.42 36.57 -42.80
C GLU A 41 18.14 36.90 -41.48
N LEU A 42 19.41 37.29 -41.54
CA LEU A 42 20.14 37.77 -40.36
C LEU A 42 19.47 39.03 -39.76
N ASP A 43 19.04 39.96 -40.61
CA ASP A 43 18.40 41.20 -40.16
C ASP A 43 17.01 40.96 -39.55
N THR A 44 16.25 39.99 -40.08
CA THR A 44 14.97 39.59 -39.47
C THR A 44 15.17 38.93 -38.11
N LEU A 45 16.19 38.06 -37.96
CA LEU A 45 16.55 37.46 -36.68
C LEU A 45 17.01 38.53 -35.67
N LYS A 46 17.86 39.49 -36.07
CA LYS A 46 18.27 40.62 -35.22
C LYS A 46 17.06 41.46 -34.77
N SER A 47 16.13 41.72 -35.67
CA SER A 47 14.92 42.48 -35.36
C SER A 47 14.03 41.74 -34.36
N LEU A 48 13.91 40.41 -34.49
CA LEU A 48 13.17 39.56 -33.56
C LEU A 48 13.83 39.51 -32.19
N CYS A 49 15.16 39.36 -32.12
CA CYS A 49 15.93 39.44 -30.89
C CYS A 49 15.79 40.80 -30.20
N GLN A 50 15.81 41.90 -30.96
CA GLN A 50 15.57 43.25 -30.41
C GLN A 50 14.14 43.46 -29.92
N LEU A 51 13.15 42.86 -30.59
CA LEU A 51 11.76 42.93 -30.14
C LEU A 51 11.60 42.16 -28.83
N MET A 52 12.14 40.95 -28.75
CA MET A 52 12.15 40.17 -27.51
C MET A 52 12.93 40.88 -26.40
N SER A 53 14.12 41.41 -26.67
CA SER A 53 14.90 42.09 -25.63
C SER A 53 14.22 43.34 -25.10
N LYS A 54 13.54 44.12 -25.94
CA LYS A 54 12.69 45.26 -25.50
C LYS A 54 11.46 44.81 -24.73
N GLN A 55 10.88 43.67 -25.07
CA GLN A 55 9.72 43.12 -24.37
C GLN A 55 10.11 42.54 -23.00
N PHE A 56 11.38 42.22 -22.81
CA PHE A 56 11.98 41.75 -21.56
C PHE A 56 12.96 42.76 -20.94
N GLU A 57 12.90 44.06 -21.30
CA GLU A 57 13.67 45.10 -20.62
C GLU A 57 13.27 45.11 -19.13
N PRO A 58 14.22 44.94 -18.19
CA PRO A 58 13.94 44.66 -16.79
C PRO A 58 13.58 45.94 -15.99
N ASP A 59 12.91 46.90 -16.61
CA ASP A 59 12.57 48.17 -15.98
C ASP A 59 11.15 48.20 -15.39
N ASN A 60 10.40 47.10 -15.46
CA ASN A 60 9.10 47.02 -14.78
C ASN A 60 8.61 45.60 -14.50
N LEU A 61 9.49 44.75 -13.97
CA LEU A 61 9.08 43.51 -13.33
C LEU A 61 9.63 43.54 -11.92
N GLU A 62 8.79 43.93 -10.96
CA GLU A 62 8.88 43.43 -9.59
C GLU A 62 8.71 41.90 -9.66
N MET A 63 9.73 41.19 -10.14
CA MET A 63 9.78 39.75 -10.04
C MET A 63 9.91 39.49 -8.54
N PRO A 64 8.91 38.90 -7.89
CA PRO A 64 9.00 38.62 -6.47
C PRO A 64 10.28 37.81 -6.28
N ASP A 65 11.13 38.21 -5.34
CA ASP A 65 12.30 37.42 -4.99
C ASP A 65 11.81 36.10 -4.37
N LEU A 66 11.56 35.13 -5.25
CA LEU A 66 11.11 33.78 -4.91
C LEU A 66 12.17 33.12 -4.02
N TRP A 67 13.43 33.54 -4.13
CA TRP A 67 14.51 33.07 -3.27
C TRP A 67 14.41 33.66 -1.86
N ALA A 68 14.08 34.93 -1.72
CA ALA A 68 13.78 35.52 -0.40
C ALA A 68 12.54 34.85 0.25
N LYS A 69 11.47 34.61 -0.52
CA LYS A 69 10.29 33.89 -0.02
C LYS A 69 10.56 32.43 0.34
N MET A 70 11.40 31.73 -0.42
CA MET A 70 11.78 30.34 -0.12
C MET A 70 12.79 30.25 1.02
N LYS A 71 13.68 31.23 1.19
CA LYS A 71 14.68 31.22 2.29
C LYS A 71 14.02 31.18 3.67
N ASP A 72 12.86 31.81 3.82
CA ASP A 72 12.07 31.76 5.06
C ASP A 72 11.29 30.44 5.23
N GLN A 73 11.15 29.64 4.16
CA GLN A 73 10.49 28.33 4.16
C GLN A 73 11.45 27.15 4.22
N VAL A 74 12.75 27.36 3.99
CA VAL A 74 13.76 26.31 4.12
C VAL A 74 14.12 26.17 5.60
N PRO A 75 13.94 24.99 6.21
CA PRO A 75 14.29 24.78 7.59
C PRO A 75 15.75 25.13 7.84
N THR A 76 15.99 25.90 8.89
CA THR A 76 17.37 26.21 9.31
C THR A 76 18.08 24.91 9.68
N VAL A 77 19.42 24.87 9.57
CA VAL A 77 20.21 23.68 9.92
C VAL A 77 19.86 23.18 11.32
N CYS A 78 19.63 24.08 12.29
CA CYS A 78 19.25 23.70 13.65
C CYS A 78 17.84 23.08 13.79
N GLN A 79 16.91 23.37 12.87
CA GLN A 79 15.57 22.76 12.85
C GLN A 79 15.64 21.32 12.32
N VAL A 80 16.36 21.10 11.23
CA VAL A 80 16.60 19.74 10.71
C VAL A 80 17.34 18.90 11.75
N MET A 81 18.33 19.50 12.41
CA MET A 81 19.06 18.82 13.48
C MET A 81 18.17 18.44 14.66
N ASP A 82 17.09 19.17 14.97
CA ASP A 82 16.22 18.81 16.11
C ASP A 82 15.50 17.46 15.89
N GLU A 83 15.07 17.21 14.65
CA GLU A 83 14.46 15.95 14.23
C GLU A 83 15.52 14.84 14.21
N ASP A 84 16.68 15.12 13.62
CA ASP A 84 17.79 14.18 13.53
C ASP A 84 18.38 13.81 14.90
N LEU A 85 18.36 14.70 15.90
CA LEU A 85 18.90 14.41 17.24
C LEU A 85 18.17 13.27 17.96
N SER A 86 16.85 13.14 17.75
CA SER A 86 16.07 12.04 18.31
C SER A 86 16.38 10.73 17.60
N ALA A 87 16.36 10.74 16.25
CA ALA A 87 16.74 9.59 15.44
C ALA A 87 18.21 9.15 15.66
N TYR A 88 19.09 10.09 16.00
CA TYR A 88 20.48 9.82 16.37
C TYR A 88 20.58 9.04 17.69
N LEU A 89 19.77 9.40 18.70
CA LEU A 89 19.74 8.72 19.99
C LEU A 89 19.12 7.31 19.89
N ASP A 90 18.15 7.13 19.01
CA ASP A 90 17.48 5.85 18.78
C ASP A 90 18.26 4.93 17.84
N GLY A 91 19.29 5.46 17.16
CA GLY A 91 20.16 4.71 16.24
C GLY A 91 19.55 4.48 14.85
N GLU A 92 18.47 5.19 14.51
CA GLU A 92 17.76 5.07 13.24
C GLU A 92 18.41 5.87 12.09
N LEU A 93 19.37 6.75 12.41
CA LEU A 93 20.08 7.52 11.40
C LEU A 93 21.12 6.70 10.63
N PRO A 94 21.22 6.86 9.30
CA PRO A 94 22.28 6.27 8.50
C PRO A 94 23.65 6.92 8.80
N ALA A 95 24.75 6.18 8.62
CA ALA A 95 26.10 6.61 8.99
C ALA A 95 26.52 8.02 8.49
N PRO A 96 26.21 8.44 7.25
CA PRO A 96 26.54 9.80 6.79
C PRO A 96 25.81 10.90 7.58
N ALA A 97 24.57 10.65 8.00
CA ALA A 97 23.80 11.60 8.80
C ALA A 97 24.30 11.67 10.25
N GLN A 98 24.75 10.53 10.81
CA GLN A 98 25.39 10.49 12.13
C GLN A 98 26.68 11.34 12.17
N GLU A 99 27.49 11.32 11.11
CA GLU A 99 28.68 12.17 11.00
C GLU A 99 28.33 13.66 10.97
N GLY A 100 27.26 14.03 10.23
CA GLY A 100 26.73 15.39 10.17
C GLY A 100 26.26 15.90 11.53
N VAL A 101 25.50 15.11 12.27
CA VAL A 101 25.05 15.43 13.63
C VAL A 101 26.25 15.59 14.58
N ASN A 102 27.24 14.70 14.50
CA ASN A 102 28.45 14.78 15.32
C ASN A 102 29.31 16.02 15.02
N ALA A 103 29.39 16.45 13.77
CA ALA A 103 30.07 17.70 13.41
C ALA A 103 29.30 18.91 13.95
N HIS A 104 27.97 18.94 13.75
CA HIS A 104 27.12 20.03 14.21
C HIS A 104 27.14 20.19 15.73
N LEU A 105 27.10 19.08 16.49
CA LEU A 105 27.18 19.08 17.95
C LEU A 105 28.49 19.66 18.51
N LYS A 106 29.58 19.67 17.73
CA LYS A 106 30.84 20.30 18.13
C LYS A 106 30.82 21.82 17.97
N GLU A 107 30.05 22.32 17.01
CA GLU A 107 30.04 23.73 16.60
C GLU A 107 28.85 24.51 17.20
N CYS A 108 27.73 23.83 17.49
CA CYS A 108 26.50 24.44 17.97
C CYS A 108 26.22 24.11 19.46
N PRO A 109 26.35 25.09 20.38
CA PRO A 109 26.09 24.86 21.81
C PRO A 109 24.62 24.60 22.12
N ASP A 110 23.69 25.17 21.34
CA ASP A 110 22.25 25.02 21.56
C ASP A 110 21.77 23.59 21.27
N CYS A 111 22.18 23.04 20.13
CA CYS A 111 21.89 21.65 19.77
C CYS A 111 22.56 20.66 20.73
N LEU A 112 23.75 20.97 21.25
CA LEU A 112 24.40 20.17 22.28
C LEU A 112 23.64 20.20 23.61
N GLY A 113 23.04 21.32 23.98
CA GLY A 113 22.14 21.42 25.15
C GLY A 113 20.89 20.54 25.00
N LYS A 114 20.25 20.60 23.82
CA LYS A 114 19.09 19.75 23.50
C LYS A 114 19.45 18.26 23.51
N PHE A 115 20.54 17.88 22.86
CA PHE A 115 21.04 16.50 22.86
C PHE A 115 21.30 15.97 24.27
N LYS A 116 21.94 16.77 25.14
CA LYS A 116 22.16 16.38 26.54
C LYS A 116 20.85 16.18 27.30
N THR A 117 19.86 17.02 27.04
CA THR A 117 18.54 16.93 27.67
C THR A 117 17.81 15.67 27.22
N LEU A 118 17.75 15.42 25.91
CA LEU A 118 17.15 14.21 25.34
C LEU A 118 17.86 12.93 25.81
N ASN A 119 19.19 12.93 25.81
CA ASN A 119 19.99 11.81 26.31
C ASN A 119 19.77 11.59 27.82
N ALA A 120 19.67 12.67 28.61
CA ALA A 120 19.34 12.56 30.03
C ALA A 120 17.94 11.95 30.22
N THR A 121 16.94 12.40 29.46
CA THR A 121 15.58 11.82 29.47
C THR A 121 15.60 10.35 29.06
N ASN A 122 16.29 9.97 27.97
CA ASN A 122 16.45 8.58 27.56
C ASN A 122 17.21 7.75 28.60
N GLN A 123 18.18 8.34 29.31
CA GLN A 123 18.82 7.70 30.45
C GLN A 123 17.88 7.55 31.64
N PHE A 124 16.99 8.51 31.90
CA PHE A 124 15.95 8.37 32.91
C PHE A 124 14.90 7.33 32.52
N ILE A 125 14.56 7.18 31.24
CA ILE A 125 13.65 6.13 30.77
C ILE A 125 14.33 4.76 30.85
N SER A 126 15.55 4.65 30.35
CA SER A 126 16.31 3.37 30.34
C SER A 126 16.80 2.93 31.72
N LYS A 127 17.12 3.86 32.63
CA LYS A 127 17.54 3.57 34.01
C LYS A 127 16.44 3.74 35.06
N GLY A 128 15.28 4.31 34.69
CA GLY A 128 14.28 4.81 35.64
C GLY A 128 12.83 4.57 35.22
N LEU A 129 12.61 3.56 34.36
CA LEU A 129 11.43 2.70 34.45
C LEU A 129 11.74 1.39 35.18
N GLU A 130 12.74 1.38 36.08
CA GLU A 130 12.62 0.54 37.28
C GLU A 130 11.52 1.15 38.13
N LEU A 131 10.28 0.77 37.80
CA LEU A 131 9.12 1.02 38.65
C LEU A 131 9.51 0.59 40.07
N PRO A 132 9.37 1.47 41.08
CA PRO A 132 9.42 1.02 42.47
C PRO A 132 8.52 -0.22 42.56
N ALA A 133 8.93 -1.27 43.27
CA ALA A 133 8.16 -2.52 43.35
C ALA A 133 6.69 -2.31 43.84
N ASP A 134 6.40 -1.12 44.38
CA ASP A 134 5.10 -0.66 44.86
C ASP A 134 4.32 0.25 43.87
N PHE A 135 4.90 0.68 42.74
CA PHE A 135 4.24 1.55 41.78
C PHE A 135 3.44 0.72 40.77
N LYS A 136 2.16 0.52 41.05
CA LYS A 136 1.21 -0.10 40.13
C LYS A 136 0.77 0.92 39.08
N VAL A 137 1.32 0.83 37.88
CA VAL A 137 0.74 1.50 36.71
C VAL A 137 -0.53 0.75 36.33
N ASP A 138 -1.68 1.29 36.69
CA ASP A 138 -2.96 0.75 36.25
C ASP A 138 -3.37 1.39 34.93
N VAL A 139 -3.05 0.72 33.82
CA VAL A 139 -3.47 1.11 32.47
C VAL A 139 -4.89 0.69 32.14
N TRP A 140 -5.51 -0.17 32.96
CA TRP A 140 -6.83 -0.72 32.68
C TRP A 140 -7.96 0.31 32.63
N PRO A 141 -7.98 1.41 33.41
CA PRO A 141 -8.99 2.45 33.27
C PRO A 141 -8.97 3.12 31.89
N ALA A 142 -7.78 3.42 31.38
CA ALA A 142 -7.62 4.06 30.07
C ALA A 142 -7.98 3.10 28.92
N VAL A 143 -7.53 1.85 29.00
CA VAL A 143 -7.89 0.79 28.04
C VAL A 143 -9.40 0.54 28.04
N LYS A 144 -10.01 0.47 29.23
CA LYS A 144 -11.46 0.29 29.39
C LYS A 144 -12.26 1.48 28.85
N SER A 145 -11.76 2.71 29.02
CA SER A 145 -12.37 3.90 28.43
C SER A 145 -12.39 3.81 26.91
N ARG A 146 -11.24 3.45 26.30
CA ARG A 146 -11.12 3.31 24.84
C ARG A 146 -12.00 2.20 24.28
N LEU A 147 -12.00 1.02 24.92
CA LEU A 147 -12.89 -0.07 24.52
C LEU A 147 -14.36 0.33 24.61
N ASN A 148 -14.76 1.11 25.64
CA ASN A 148 -16.13 1.57 25.78
C ASN A 148 -16.54 2.59 24.70
N GLU A 149 -15.63 3.48 24.28
CA GLU A 149 -15.85 4.42 23.17
C GLU A 149 -16.06 3.67 21.85
N ASP A 150 -15.23 2.66 21.59
CA ASP A 150 -15.36 1.81 20.39
C ASP A 150 -16.66 0.98 20.43
N CYS A 151 -17.03 0.45 21.60
CA CYS A 151 -18.30 -0.27 21.78
C CYS A 151 -19.51 0.64 21.52
N ALA A 152 -19.48 1.89 22.01
CA ALA A 152 -20.59 2.83 21.83
C ALA A 152 -20.87 3.11 20.35
N LEU A 153 -19.81 3.32 19.56
CA LEU A 153 -19.93 3.51 18.12
C LEU A 153 -20.50 2.26 17.44
N ILE A 154 -19.99 1.08 17.80
CA ILE A 154 -20.43 -0.19 17.22
C ILE A 154 -21.90 -0.46 17.55
N HIS A 155 -22.34 -0.20 18.78
CA HIS A 155 -23.75 -0.35 19.16
C HIS A 155 -24.70 0.46 18.26
N THR A 156 -24.31 1.66 17.82
CA THR A 156 -25.13 2.45 16.89
C THR A 156 -25.18 1.88 15.47
N GLU A 157 -24.16 1.12 15.09
CA GLU A 157 -24.01 0.54 13.76
C GLU A 157 -24.45 -0.93 13.69
N LEU A 158 -24.84 -1.56 14.81
CA LEU A 158 -25.28 -2.95 14.84
C LEU A 158 -26.56 -3.21 14.02
N SER A 159 -27.54 -2.30 14.07
CA SER A 159 -28.77 -2.43 13.28
C SER A 159 -28.49 -2.37 11.77
N PRO A 160 -27.85 -1.31 11.23
CA PRO A 160 -27.55 -1.28 9.80
C PRO A 160 -26.57 -2.40 9.37
N TYR A 161 -25.73 -2.89 10.30
CA TYR A 161 -24.88 -4.05 10.04
C TYR A 161 -25.71 -5.33 9.81
N ILE A 162 -26.75 -5.58 10.61
CA ILE A 162 -27.68 -6.70 10.43
C ILE A 162 -28.43 -6.57 9.09
N ASP A 163 -28.83 -5.35 8.73
CA ASP A 163 -29.54 -5.07 7.47
C ASP A 163 -28.62 -5.03 6.22
N GLN A 164 -27.31 -5.30 6.39
CA GLN A 164 -26.29 -5.25 5.35
C GLN A 164 -26.12 -3.87 4.68
N GLU A 165 -26.52 -2.79 5.36
CA GLU A 165 -26.45 -1.41 4.87
C GLU A 165 -25.08 -0.76 5.15
N VAL A 166 -24.17 -1.48 5.80
CA VAL A 166 -22.83 -0.98 6.17
C VAL A 166 -21.82 -1.22 5.05
N ALA A 167 -20.96 -0.23 4.81
CA ALA A 167 -19.87 -0.33 3.84
C ALA A 167 -18.92 -1.52 4.13
N THR A 168 -18.40 -2.17 3.09
CA THR A 168 -17.64 -3.44 3.19
C THR A 168 -16.42 -3.39 4.13
N LEU A 169 -15.65 -2.30 4.14
CA LEU A 169 -14.53 -2.12 5.07
C LEU A 169 -15.00 -2.02 6.52
N ARG A 170 -16.11 -1.32 6.74
CA ARG A 170 -16.69 -1.13 8.06
C ARG A 170 -17.33 -2.42 8.58
N HIS A 171 -17.94 -3.20 7.69
CA HIS A 171 -18.45 -4.53 7.99
C HIS A 171 -17.34 -5.42 8.58
N ARG A 172 -16.15 -5.47 7.97
CA ARG A 172 -15.00 -6.23 8.49
C ARG A 172 -14.57 -5.77 9.88
N ALA A 173 -14.53 -4.46 10.12
CA ALA A 173 -14.15 -3.89 11.41
C ALA A 173 -15.15 -4.26 12.52
N ILE A 174 -16.46 -4.21 12.23
CA ILE A 174 -17.51 -4.62 13.16
C ILE A 174 -17.41 -6.12 13.44
N THR A 175 -17.23 -6.95 12.40
CA THR A 175 -17.05 -8.40 12.58
C THR A 175 -15.85 -8.71 13.48
N ALA A 176 -14.70 -8.06 13.26
CA ALA A 176 -13.51 -8.23 14.11
C ALA A 176 -13.76 -7.78 15.56
N HIS A 177 -14.57 -6.75 15.78
CA HIS A 177 -14.90 -6.35 17.14
C HIS A 177 -15.84 -7.36 17.84
N LEU A 178 -16.79 -7.98 17.12
CA LEU A 178 -17.71 -8.96 17.68
C LEU A 178 -17.03 -10.27 18.10
N THR A 179 -15.84 -10.59 17.54
CA THR A 179 -15.03 -11.72 17.99
C THR A 179 -14.40 -11.44 19.34
N ASP A 180 -13.94 -10.20 19.54
CA ASP A 180 -13.14 -9.79 20.69
C ASP A 180 -14.00 -9.29 21.86
N CYS A 181 -15.18 -8.70 21.58
CA CYS A 181 -16.05 -8.11 22.58
C CYS A 181 -17.33 -8.93 22.81
N GLN A 182 -17.41 -9.60 23.96
CA GLN A 182 -18.59 -10.36 24.37
C GLN A 182 -19.86 -9.48 24.48
N GLY A 183 -19.73 -8.26 25.02
CA GLY A 183 -20.89 -7.38 25.23
C GLY A 183 -21.58 -6.97 23.93
N CYS A 184 -20.81 -6.61 22.92
CA CYS A 184 -21.33 -6.29 21.59
C CYS A 184 -21.90 -7.52 20.89
N ARG A 185 -21.31 -8.71 21.09
CA ARG A 185 -21.84 -9.97 20.58
C ARG A 185 -23.20 -10.33 21.16
N ASP A 186 -23.38 -10.15 22.47
CA ASP A 186 -24.67 -10.42 23.12
C ASP A 186 -25.76 -9.48 22.61
N GLU A 187 -25.45 -8.21 22.36
CA GLU A 187 -26.40 -7.25 21.79
C GLU A 187 -26.74 -7.55 20.33
N PHE A 188 -25.75 -7.92 19.52
CA PHE A 188 -25.97 -8.41 18.16
C PHE A 188 -26.94 -9.59 18.16
N ASN A 189 -26.72 -10.60 19.01
CA ASN A 189 -27.58 -11.78 19.12
C ASN A 189 -29.02 -11.43 19.54
N ARG A 190 -29.20 -10.42 20.39
CA ARG A 190 -30.54 -9.94 20.77
C ARG A 190 -31.26 -9.34 19.57
N LEU A 191 -30.59 -8.48 18.81
CA LEU A 191 -31.18 -7.84 17.64
C LEU A 191 -31.51 -8.86 16.53
N SER A 192 -30.60 -9.80 16.25
CA SER A 192 -30.84 -10.85 15.24
C SER A 192 -31.97 -11.81 15.66
N SER A 193 -32.09 -12.12 16.95
CA SER A 193 -33.20 -12.97 17.44
C SER A 193 -34.59 -12.37 17.17
N VAL A 194 -34.72 -11.05 17.15
CA VAL A 194 -35.97 -10.37 16.77
C VAL A 194 -36.26 -10.57 15.29
N GLY A 195 -35.25 -10.45 14.42
CA GLY A 195 -35.37 -10.71 12.99
C GLY A 195 -35.75 -12.15 12.69
N ASP A 196 -35.15 -13.11 13.40
CA ASP A 196 -35.46 -14.52 13.26
C ASP A 196 -36.88 -14.85 13.72
N ALA A 197 -37.34 -14.25 14.82
CA ALA A 197 -38.73 -14.40 15.29
C ALA A 197 -39.73 -13.87 14.26
N ILE A 198 -39.44 -12.71 13.65
CA ILE A 198 -40.26 -12.15 12.56
C ILE A 198 -40.28 -13.10 11.37
N ARG A 199 -39.12 -13.62 10.96
CA ARG A 199 -39.00 -14.55 9.82
C ARG A 199 -39.74 -15.87 10.07
N GLU A 200 -39.71 -16.39 11.29
CA GLU A 200 -40.43 -17.61 11.67
C GLU A 200 -41.95 -17.42 11.60
N HIS A 201 -42.44 -16.26 12.01
CA HIS A 201 -43.88 -15.97 12.11
C HIS A 201 -44.46 -15.39 10.81
N TYR A 202 -43.63 -14.78 9.97
CA TYR A 202 -44.06 -14.23 8.69
C TYR A 202 -43.95 -15.28 7.58
N LYS A 203 -45.06 -15.98 7.33
CA LYS A 203 -45.23 -16.85 6.15
C LYS A 203 -46.12 -16.13 5.14
N PRO A 204 -45.57 -15.55 4.07
CA PRO A 204 -46.40 -14.96 3.03
C PRO A 204 -47.25 -16.04 2.37
N ASP A 205 -48.48 -15.69 1.99
CA ASP A 205 -49.36 -16.58 1.24
C ASP A 205 -48.89 -16.59 -0.22
N ILE A 206 -48.15 -17.63 -0.58
CA ILE A 206 -47.55 -17.79 -1.91
C ILE A 206 -48.52 -18.62 -2.77
N PRO A 207 -48.96 -18.11 -3.93
CA PRO A 207 -49.79 -18.88 -4.86
C PRO A 207 -49.14 -20.21 -5.29
N GLU A 208 -49.92 -21.28 -5.41
CA GLU A 208 -49.44 -22.62 -5.78
C GLU A 208 -48.77 -22.68 -7.18
N ASP A 209 -49.02 -21.69 -8.03
CA ASP A 209 -48.46 -21.54 -9.38
C ASP A 209 -47.17 -20.68 -9.43
N PHE A 210 -46.69 -20.19 -8.29
CA PHE A 210 -45.51 -19.33 -8.22
C PHE A 210 -44.20 -20.12 -8.22
N ASP A 211 -43.68 -20.44 -9.41
CA ASP A 211 -42.38 -21.09 -9.58
C ASP A 211 -41.29 -20.12 -10.09
N LEU A 212 -40.44 -19.65 -9.17
CA LEU A 212 -39.27 -18.82 -9.48
C LEU A 212 -38.03 -19.64 -9.87
N TRP A 213 -38.06 -20.96 -9.69
CA TRP A 213 -36.90 -21.83 -9.88
C TRP A 213 -36.34 -21.81 -11.30
N PRO A 214 -37.15 -21.79 -12.38
CA PRO A 214 -36.65 -21.66 -13.75
C PRO A 214 -35.83 -20.39 -13.96
N GLY A 215 -36.28 -19.27 -13.37
CA GLY A 215 -35.60 -17.98 -13.43
C GLY A 215 -34.28 -17.99 -12.65
N ILE A 216 -34.30 -18.47 -11.41
CA ILE A 216 -33.11 -18.57 -10.53
C ILE A 216 -32.05 -19.48 -11.17
N LYS A 217 -32.47 -20.64 -11.70
CA LYS A 217 -31.57 -21.61 -12.35
C LYS A 217 -30.90 -21.04 -13.61
N SER A 218 -31.59 -20.18 -14.36
CA SER A 218 -31.01 -19.53 -15.53
C SER A 218 -29.91 -18.51 -15.18
N GLN A 219 -29.95 -17.95 -13.96
CA GLN A 219 -29.00 -16.93 -13.50
C GLN A 219 -27.87 -17.47 -12.62
N LEU A 220 -28.00 -18.68 -12.09
CA LEU A 220 -26.91 -19.42 -11.44
C LEU A 220 -25.88 -19.87 -12.50
N GLN A 221 -25.04 -18.94 -12.95
CA GLN A 221 -23.83 -19.30 -13.67
C GLN A 221 -22.84 -19.92 -12.68
N VAL A 222 -22.77 -21.25 -12.68
CA VAL A 222 -21.70 -21.99 -12.04
C VAL A 222 -20.42 -21.68 -12.82
N VAL A 223 -19.62 -20.74 -12.32
CA VAL A 223 -18.28 -20.49 -12.87
C VAL A 223 -17.42 -21.66 -12.40
N PRO A 224 -16.95 -22.55 -13.30
CA PRO A 224 -16.03 -23.60 -12.90
C PRO A 224 -14.75 -22.94 -12.39
N PHE A 225 -14.37 -23.26 -11.15
CA PHE A 225 -13.11 -22.84 -10.58
C PHE A 225 -11.99 -23.44 -11.42
N THR A 226 -11.42 -22.63 -12.32
CA THR A 226 -10.22 -23.02 -13.04
C THR A 226 -9.03 -22.65 -12.15
N PRO A 227 -8.31 -23.63 -11.57
CA PRO A 227 -7.10 -23.31 -10.83
C PRO A 227 -6.16 -22.59 -11.79
N ARG A 228 -5.76 -21.36 -11.41
CA ARG A 228 -4.85 -20.52 -12.16
C ARG A 228 -3.58 -21.34 -12.42
N ALA A 229 -3.40 -21.81 -13.66
CA ALA A 229 -2.21 -22.52 -14.06
C ALA A 229 -1.04 -21.56 -13.88
N ASN A 230 -0.31 -21.76 -12.78
CA ASN A 230 0.87 -20.99 -12.43
C ASN A 230 1.92 -21.32 -13.51
N ASN A 231 2.02 -20.47 -14.53
CA ASN A 231 2.89 -20.65 -15.68
C ASN A 231 4.34 -20.31 -15.33
N ASN A 232 4.84 -20.98 -14.30
CA ASN A 232 6.23 -21.00 -13.90
C ASN A 232 6.70 -22.46 -13.94
N GLN A 233 6.56 -23.10 -15.10
CA GLN A 233 7.25 -24.35 -15.37
C GLN A 233 8.72 -24.05 -15.59
N GLN A 234 9.45 -24.14 -14.48
CA GLN A 234 10.87 -24.48 -14.45
C GLN A 234 11.14 -25.60 -15.46
N LYS A 235 12.07 -25.32 -16.37
CA LYS A 235 12.66 -26.29 -17.29
C LYS A 235 13.27 -27.46 -16.51
N SER A 236 12.51 -28.52 -16.27
CA SER A 236 13.07 -29.80 -15.80
C SER A 236 13.70 -30.54 -16.98
N LYS A 237 15.03 -30.66 -16.96
CA LYS A 237 15.82 -31.43 -17.93
C LYS A 237 15.42 -32.92 -17.90
N PRO A 238 15.41 -33.63 -19.05
CA PRO A 238 15.07 -35.04 -19.11
C PRO A 238 16.30 -35.88 -18.79
N GLY A 239 16.34 -36.50 -17.61
CA GLY A 239 17.53 -37.26 -17.23
C GLY A 239 17.44 -38.07 -15.95
N MET A 240 16.27 -38.60 -15.58
CA MET A 240 16.19 -39.46 -14.40
C MET A 240 15.03 -40.46 -14.46
N ARG A 241 14.95 -41.23 -15.56
CA ARG A 241 13.96 -42.31 -15.75
C ARG A 241 14.46 -43.72 -15.39
N ARG A 242 15.59 -43.86 -14.70
CA ARG A 242 16.17 -45.18 -14.36
C ARG A 242 16.13 -45.59 -12.88
N ALA A 243 15.58 -44.77 -11.98
CA ALA A 243 15.57 -45.09 -10.54
C ALA A 243 14.21 -45.55 -9.98
N TYR A 244 13.12 -45.54 -10.75
CA TYR A 244 11.76 -45.77 -10.26
C TYR A 244 11.16 -47.16 -10.62
N TRP A 245 12.00 -48.18 -10.80
CA TRP A 245 11.53 -49.55 -11.10
C TRP A 245 11.76 -50.55 -9.95
N MET A 246 12.19 -50.11 -8.77
CA MET A 246 12.52 -51.00 -7.64
C MET A 246 11.67 -50.78 -6.37
N SER A 247 10.54 -50.06 -6.44
CA SER A 247 9.65 -49.83 -5.29
C SER A 247 8.18 -50.20 -5.53
N ALA A 248 7.90 -51.11 -6.47
CA ALA A 248 6.53 -51.52 -6.79
C ALA A 248 6.04 -52.79 -6.06
N ALA A 249 6.90 -53.47 -5.29
CA ALA A 249 6.56 -54.76 -4.68
C ALA A 249 6.07 -54.69 -3.22
N ALA A 250 6.17 -53.55 -2.53
CA ALA A 250 5.84 -53.45 -1.09
C ALA A 250 4.43 -52.90 -0.80
N ALA A 251 3.76 -52.25 -1.77
CA ALA A 251 2.49 -51.53 -1.52
C ALA A 251 1.24 -52.43 -1.59
N VAL A 252 1.31 -53.61 -2.22
CA VAL A 252 0.13 -54.46 -2.44
C VAL A 252 -0.30 -55.22 -1.17
N VAL A 253 0.61 -55.46 -0.22
CA VAL A 253 0.30 -56.23 1.00
C VAL A 253 -0.35 -55.38 2.10
N MET A 254 -0.14 -54.06 2.12
CA MET A 254 -0.76 -53.15 3.10
C MET A 254 -2.20 -52.74 2.76
N GLY A 255 -2.65 -52.92 1.51
CA GLY A 255 -4.00 -52.53 1.08
C GLY A 255 -5.13 -53.44 1.57
N ILE A 256 -4.85 -54.72 1.86
CA ILE A 256 -5.90 -55.70 2.19
C ILE A 256 -6.27 -55.70 3.68
N ILE A 257 -5.35 -55.27 4.57
CA ILE A 257 -5.61 -55.21 6.02
C ILE A 257 -6.32 -53.90 6.41
N GLY A 258 -6.08 -52.79 5.70
CA GLY A 258 -6.69 -51.49 6.00
C GLY A 258 -8.19 -51.40 5.73
N PHE A 259 -8.70 -52.16 4.75
CA PHE A 259 -10.11 -52.08 4.34
C PHE A 259 -11.07 -52.84 5.29
N GLY A 260 -10.59 -53.83 6.03
CA GLY A 260 -11.41 -54.62 6.95
C GLY A 260 -11.75 -53.93 8.27
N SER A 261 -10.89 -53.01 8.72
CA SER A 261 -11.06 -52.29 9.99
C SER A 261 -11.93 -51.04 9.92
N PHE A 262 -12.21 -50.51 8.71
CA PHE A 262 -13.04 -49.30 8.54
C PHE A 262 -14.55 -49.60 8.64
N TRP A 263 -14.98 -50.84 8.37
CA TRP A 263 -16.40 -51.22 8.43
C TRP A 263 -16.90 -51.62 9.83
N LEU A 264 -16.02 -51.78 10.83
CA LEU A 264 -16.40 -52.19 12.20
C LEU A 264 -16.43 -51.05 13.23
N MET A 265 -16.02 -49.83 12.88
CA MET A 265 -16.14 -48.65 13.74
C MET A 265 -16.95 -47.58 13.02
N SER A 266 -18.27 -47.81 12.91
CA SER A 266 -19.22 -46.77 12.57
C SER A 266 -19.64 -46.05 13.87
N PRO A 267 -19.27 -44.77 14.10
CA PRO A 267 -19.80 -44.02 15.22
C PRO A 267 -21.26 -43.68 14.95
N SER A 268 -22.06 -43.82 16.01
CA SER A 268 -23.47 -43.49 16.10
C SER A 268 -23.76 -42.09 15.55
N THR A 269 -24.74 -42.03 14.65
CA THR A 269 -25.49 -40.85 14.18
C THR A 269 -25.23 -39.56 14.96
N SER A 270 -24.30 -38.74 14.47
CA SER A 270 -24.21 -37.34 14.85
C SER A 270 -25.42 -36.61 14.27
N SER A 271 -26.23 -36.02 15.14
CA SER A 271 -27.31 -35.10 14.78
C SER A 271 -26.80 -34.08 13.75
N ILE A 272 -27.43 -34.06 12.57
CA ILE A 272 -27.16 -33.07 11.53
C ILE A 272 -27.59 -31.72 12.09
N LYS A 273 -26.64 -30.96 12.63
CA LYS A 273 -26.82 -29.53 12.88
C LYS A 273 -26.75 -28.85 11.51
N THR A 274 -27.86 -28.25 11.08
CA THR A 274 -27.87 -27.39 9.89
C THR A 274 -27.04 -26.16 10.21
N VAL A 275 -25.78 -26.15 9.77
CA VAL A 275 -24.90 -24.99 9.90
C VAL A 275 -25.35 -23.96 8.86
N SER A 276 -25.66 -22.74 9.32
CA SER A 276 -26.05 -21.65 8.44
C SER A 276 -24.83 -21.17 7.64
N ALA A 277 -25.05 -20.65 6.43
CA ALA A 277 -23.99 -20.13 5.57
C ALA A 277 -23.17 -19.01 6.25
N GLU A 278 -23.78 -18.32 7.23
CA GLU A 278 -23.11 -17.29 8.03
C GLU A 278 -22.13 -17.86 9.07
N ASP A 279 -22.43 -18.98 9.71
CA ASP A 279 -21.50 -19.67 10.63
C ASP A 279 -20.23 -20.13 9.89
N TYR A 280 -20.38 -20.57 8.63
CA TYR A 280 -19.25 -21.03 7.80
C TYR A 280 -18.36 -19.87 7.32
N LEU A 281 -18.94 -18.69 7.09
CA LEU A 281 -18.18 -17.48 6.75
C LEU A 281 -17.45 -16.90 7.96
N ILE A 282 -18.00 -17.08 9.16
CA ILE A 282 -17.36 -16.70 10.42
C ILE A 282 -16.20 -17.66 10.73
N GLU A 283 -16.39 -18.99 10.61
CA GLU A 283 -15.29 -19.97 10.82
C GLU A 283 -14.16 -19.84 9.79
N SER A 284 -14.48 -19.60 8.51
CA SER A 284 -13.45 -19.45 7.46
C SER A 284 -12.68 -18.13 7.52
N ALA A 285 -13.26 -17.08 8.11
CA ALA A 285 -12.58 -15.80 8.36
C ALA A 285 -11.76 -15.81 9.67
N LEU A 286 -12.07 -16.71 10.61
CA LEU A 286 -11.40 -16.89 11.89
C LEU A 286 -10.21 -17.87 11.84
N ALA A 287 -10.11 -18.68 10.79
CA ALA A 287 -8.92 -19.48 10.56
C ALA A 287 -7.75 -18.55 10.19
N GLU A 288 -6.76 -18.44 11.09
CA GLU A 288 -5.44 -17.90 10.73
C GLU A 288 -4.97 -18.54 9.42
N PRO A 289 -4.20 -17.83 8.56
CA PRO A 289 -3.72 -18.39 7.31
C PRO A 289 -2.73 -19.52 7.63
N ALA A 290 -3.25 -20.72 7.85
CA ALA A 290 -2.50 -21.94 7.96
C ALA A 290 -1.84 -22.15 6.59
N GLY A 291 -0.57 -21.78 6.52
CA GLY A 291 0.31 -22.27 5.46
C GLY A 291 0.15 -23.79 5.40
N SER A 292 -0.10 -24.30 4.19
CA SER A 292 -0.54 -25.66 3.86
C SER A 292 -2.03 -25.93 4.03
N ALA A 293 -2.79 -25.55 2.99
CA ALA A 293 -4.02 -26.23 2.64
C ALA A 293 -3.69 -27.69 2.27
N GLU A 294 -3.85 -28.63 3.20
CA GLU A 294 -4.01 -30.04 2.84
C GLU A 294 -5.45 -30.25 2.38
N ALA A 295 -5.62 -30.39 1.06
CA ALA A 295 -6.86 -30.82 0.45
C ALA A 295 -7.10 -32.29 0.81
N VAL A 296 -8.04 -32.54 1.72
CA VAL A 296 -8.60 -33.88 1.91
C VAL A 296 -9.50 -34.17 0.70
N LEU A 297 -8.98 -34.97 -0.23
CA LEU A 297 -9.72 -35.56 -1.34
C LEU A 297 -10.66 -36.63 -0.81
N TYR A 298 -11.96 -36.49 -1.05
CA TYR A 298 -12.87 -37.63 -1.06
C TYR A 298 -12.83 -38.24 -2.46
N GLU A 299 -12.23 -39.43 -2.59
CA GLU A 299 -12.36 -40.27 -3.78
C GLU A 299 -13.69 -41.03 -3.70
N TYR A 300 -14.42 -41.07 -4.82
CA TYR A 300 -15.65 -41.85 -5.02
C TYR A 300 -15.37 -43.34 -5.18
#